data_AF-D3IEB7-F1
#
_entry.id   AF-D3IEB7-F1
#
_cell.length_a   1.000
_cell.length_b   1.000
_cell.length_c   1.000
_cell.angle_alpha   90.00
_cell.angle_beta   90.00
_cell.angle_gamma   90.00
#
_symmetry.space_group_name_H-M   'P 1'
#
loop_
_entity.id
_entity.type
_entity.pdbx_description
1 polymer ?
#
loop_
_entity_poly.entity_id
_entity_poly.type
_entity_poly.pdbx_seq_one_letter_code
_entity_poly.pdbx_strand_id
1 'polypeptide(L)'
;MIKFQDVTLADKDTIQSFTLNGELQNCDLSIANIISWRFLYNTQWAIVNNYLVFRFYVNQHLAYMLPVPRPTENEDGKLCVKPCDACSIEVIKALKEDANALGHPFLMLGVCNCMVDVIEQFMPNTFEMKPNRDYADYIYTREKLALLSGKKLHGKRNHINKFKILYPHYEYKPLTKDLIPECLKLEEKWREASINDGSNPELLASELRSMTRAFEFWDELGLIGGTLWVDNNLIAFTYGCPINQTTFDVCVEKADVSYEGAFTMINNEFVRHLPEQYFYINREEDMGEEGLRNAKLSYKPDIILEKNTVMERHPFVAKDEEEHVKNETKELWKEVFNDKEAFVEMYFNRVFSHENNYTIQINKKVVGALQAVPYQLKWHHQIAKTVYISGVCTSPSMRNLNIGNNIMHQAHFNSYHKGAVFAVLIPAEEWLYTWYAKCGYVEKMDCVALPFDILNANVTELNAWQQQQSTILLHNDEQWDIAKEDVRIDGSDYLAKDKEAKGMIRVINAHEALKLYASIYPEEEKVLHIKGDRDIPSNNAYYIVKDGKAIKTDEPFSNATTIKIDELANILFSNDKPIMTMMLN
;
A
#
# COMPACT_ATOMS: atom_id res chain seq x y z
N MET A 1 7.62 -9.49 18.39
CA MET A 1 7.27 -8.79 17.14
C MET A 1 6.99 -9.83 16.08
N ILE A 2 5.90 -9.65 15.35
CA ILE A 2 5.44 -10.62 14.37
C ILE A 2 6.25 -10.43 13.09
N LYS A 3 6.69 -11.55 12.48
CA LYS A 3 7.42 -11.51 11.21
C LYS A 3 6.43 -11.43 10.06
N PHE A 4 5.96 -10.22 9.78
CA PHE A 4 5.14 -9.92 8.60
C PHE A 4 5.97 -9.95 7.31
N GLN A 5 5.33 -10.41 6.24
CA GLN A 5 5.86 -10.35 4.88
C GLN A 5 4.80 -9.82 3.91
N ASP A 6 5.26 -9.17 2.85
CA ASP A 6 4.39 -8.66 1.78
C ASP A 6 3.55 -9.78 1.17
N VAL A 7 2.27 -9.53 0.93
CA VAL A 7 1.46 -10.47 0.15
C VAL A 7 1.95 -10.49 -1.31
N THR A 8 2.16 -11.70 -1.83
CA THR A 8 2.50 -11.97 -3.22
C THR A 8 1.63 -13.10 -3.78
N LEU A 9 1.66 -13.30 -5.10
CA LEU A 9 0.93 -14.42 -5.73
C LEU A 9 1.41 -15.79 -5.25
N ALA A 10 2.69 -15.90 -4.86
CA ALA A 10 3.26 -17.15 -4.34
C ALA A 10 2.62 -17.56 -3.00
N ASP A 11 1.94 -16.63 -2.31
CA ASP A 11 1.31 -16.88 -1.01
C ASP A 11 -0.12 -17.39 -1.14
N LYS A 12 -0.68 -17.43 -2.36
CA LYS A 12 -2.08 -17.82 -2.63
C LYS A 12 -2.47 -19.10 -1.91
N ASP A 13 -1.73 -20.19 -2.15
CA ASP A 13 -2.08 -21.51 -1.59
C ASP A 13 -2.00 -21.51 -0.07
N THR A 14 -1.05 -20.77 0.51
CA THR A 14 -0.92 -20.67 1.96
C THR A 14 -2.09 -19.90 2.55
N ILE A 15 -2.45 -18.73 2.00
CA ILE A 15 -3.60 -17.93 2.44
C ILE A 15 -4.90 -18.74 2.29
N GLN A 16 -5.10 -19.36 1.13
CA GLN A 16 -6.30 -20.15 0.83
C GLN A 16 -6.41 -21.42 1.68
N SER A 17 -5.30 -21.95 2.22
CA SER A 17 -5.37 -23.04 3.20
C SER A 17 -6.11 -22.65 4.49
N PHE A 18 -6.19 -21.35 4.80
CA PHE A 18 -6.96 -20.81 5.92
C PHE A 18 -8.36 -20.40 5.50
N THR A 19 -8.50 -19.68 4.40
CA THR A 19 -9.78 -19.08 4.02
C THR A 19 -10.74 -20.09 3.40
N LEU A 20 -10.26 -21.01 2.55
CA LEU A 20 -11.16 -21.86 1.77
C LEU A 20 -11.98 -22.81 2.63
N ASN A 21 -11.37 -23.42 3.65
CA ASN A 21 -12.06 -24.33 4.58
C ASN A 21 -12.55 -23.62 5.85
N GLY A 22 -12.53 -22.28 5.85
CA GLY A 22 -13.11 -21.45 6.90
C GLY A 22 -14.60 -21.18 6.69
N GLU A 23 -15.23 -20.58 7.69
CA GLU A 23 -16.65 -20.17 7.64
C GLU A 23 -16.83 -18.67 7.37
N LEU A 24 -15.76 -17.88 7.40
CA LEU A 24 -15.82 -16.45 7.15
C LEU A 24 -16.22 -16.18 5.69
N GLN A 25 -17.09 -15.20 5.51
CA GLN A 25 -17.71 -14.88 4.23
C GLN A 25 -17.42 -13.46 3.75
N ASN A 26 -16.55 -12.70 4.42
CA ASN A 26 -16.24 -11.33 4.03
C ASN A 26 -15.41 -11.28 2.74
N CYS A 27 -15.73 -10.35 1.84
CA CYS A 27 -15.05 -10.21 0.56
C CYS A 27 -13.57 -9.85 0.71
N ASP A 28 -13.15 -9.25 1.84
CA ASP A 28 -11.74 -8.92 2.09
C ASP A 28 -10.84 -10.16 2.20
N LEU A 29 -11.41 -11.36 2.39
CA LEU A 29 -10.69 -12.64 2.40
C LEU A 29 -10.61 -13.31 1.01
N SER A 30 -11.26 -12.74 0.01
CA SER A 30 -11.12 -13.13 -1.40
C SER A 30 -9.67 -12.92 -1.83
N ILE A 31 -9.02 -13.97 -2.36
CA ILE A 31 -7.61 -13.85 -2.76
C ILE A 31 -7.42 -12.80 -3.86
N ALA A 32 -8.43 -12.61 -4.71
CA ALA A 32 -8.46 -11.54 -5.70
C ALA A 32 -8.30 -10.18 -5.03
N ASN A 33 -9.13 -9.88 -4.02
CA ASN A 33 -9.10 -8.60 -3.32
C ASN A 33 -7.81 -8.38 -2.52
N ILE A 34 -7.31 -9.40 -1.80
CA ILE A 34 -6.06 -9.30 -1.04
C ILE A 34 -4.89 -8.92 -1.96
N ILE A 35 -4.83 -9.51 -3.15
CA ILE A 35 -3.74 -9.28 -4.12
C ILE A 35 -3.94 -7.99 -4.90
N SER A 36 -5.16 -7.72 -5.38
CA SER A 36 -5.46 -6.61 -6.28
C SER A 36 -5.38 -5.26 -5.57
N TRP A 37 -5.85 -5.18 -4.31
CA TRP A 37 -5.85 -3.95 -3.52
C TRP A 37 -4.56 -3.69 -2.74
N ARG A 38 -3.55 -4.59 -2.82
CA ARG A 38 -2.27 -4.39 -2.15
C ARG A 38 -1.62 -3.05 -2.49
N PHE A 39 -1.85 -2.50 -3.69
CA PHE A 39 -1.25 -1.20 -4.04
C PHE A 39 -1.72 -0.05 -3.15
N LEU A 40 -2.96 -0.13 -2.64
CA LEU A 40 -3.60 0.90 -1.85
C LEU A 40 -3.29 0.69 -0.36
N TYR A 41 -3.42 -0.56 0.08
CA TYR A 41 -3.34 -0.91 1.50
C TYR A 41 -1.97 -1.42 1.94
N ASN A 42 -1.08 -1.72 1.00
CA ASN A 42 0.23 -2.29 1.26
C ASN A 42 0.17 -3.54 2.17
N THR A 43 -0.76 -4.43 1.83
CA THR A 43 -1.12 -5.60 2.63
C THR A 43 0.07 -6.56 2.83
N GLN A 44 0.26 -6.94 4.10
CA GLN A 44 1.22 -7.92 4.58
C GLN A 44 0.50 -9.01 5.39
N TRP A 45 1.14 -10.18 5.51
CA TRP A 45 0.58 -11.31 6.25
C TRP A 45 1.63 -12.03 7.11
N ALA A 46 1.16 -12.78 8.11
CA ALA A 46 1.96 -13.69 8.91
C ALA A 46 1.09 -14.84 9.45
N ILE A 47 1.73 -15.88 10.00
CA ILE A 47 1.06 -16.90 10.82
C ILE A 47 1.50 -16.75 12.27
N VAL A 48 0.53 -16.58 13.17
CA VAL A 48 0.75 -16.43 14.62
C VAL A 48 -0.15 -17.41 15.35
N ASN A 49 0.43 -18.35 16.10
CA ASN A 49 -0.32 -19.36 16.88
C ASN A 49 -1.41 -20.10 16.07
N ASN A 50 -1.11 -20.47 14.81
CA ASN A 50 -2.07 -21.07 13.86
C ASN A 50 -3.21 -20.15 13.39
N TYR A 51 -3.02 -18.83 13.47
CA TYR A 51 -3.89 -17.85 12.84
C TYR A 51 -3.16 -17.16 11.71
N LEU A 52 -3.80 -17.04 10.57
CA LEU A 52 -3.41 -16.13 9.51
C LEU A 52 -3.82 -14.72 9.93
N VAL A 53 -2.85 -13.82 9.99
CA VAL A 53 -3.06 -12.41 10.35
C VAL A 53 -2.64 -11.52 9.20
N PHE A 54 -3.41 -10.46 8.96
CA PHE A 54 -3.08 -9.43 7.97
C PHE A 54 -2.84 -8.10 8.65
N ARG A 55 -1.88 -7.35 8.11
CA ARG A 55 -1.55 -5.98 8.49
C ARG A 55 -1.50 -5.12 7.24
N PHE A 56 -2.05 -3.92 7.32
CA PHE A 56 -2.16 -3.02 6.18
C PHE A 56 -2.32 -1.58 6.65
N TYR A 57 -2.26 -0.62 5.73
CA TYR A 57 -2.45 0.80 5.99
C TYR A 57 -3.75 1.29 5.35
N VAL A 58 -4.61 1.90 6.15
CA VAL A 58 -5.83 2.57 5.68
C VAL A 58 -5.80 4.01 6.19
N ASN A 59 -5.96 4.99 5.29
CA ASN A 59 -5.82 6.41 5.63
C ASN A 59 -4.53 6.72 6.41
N GLN A 60 -3.41 6.09 6.01
CA GLN A 60 -2.09 6.20 6.64
C GLN A 60 -2.00 5.64 8.08
N HIS A 61 -3.06 4.99 8.58
CA HIS A 61 -3.08 4.34 9.89
C HIS A 61 -2.84 2.83 9.74
N LEU A 62 -1.99 2.28 10.61
CA LEU A 62 -1.73 0.85 10.66
C LEU A 62 -2.96 0.09 11.20
N ALA A 63 -3.47 -0.83 10.39
CA ALA A 63 -4.64 -1.64 10.72
C ALA A 63 -4.34 -3.13 10.55
N TYR A 64 -5.16 -3.94 11.22
CA TYR A 64 -5.14 -5.40 11.13
C TYR A 64 -6.51 -5.91 10.72
N MET A 65 -6.58 -7.06 10.05
CA MET A 65 -7.84 -7.77 9.87
C MET A 65 -8.07 -8.72 11.04
N LEU A 66 -9.33 -9.04 11.32
CA LEU A 66 -9.68 -10.16 12.22
C LEU A 66 -8.84 -11.40 11.87
N PRO A 67 -8.07 -11.96 12.81
CA PRO A 67 -7.29 -13.18 12.59
C PRO A 67 -8.12 -14.34 12.08
N VAL A 68 -7.63 -15.05 11.06
CA VAL A 68 -8.30 -16.20 10.47
C VAL A 68 -7.70 -17.49 11.04
N PRO A 69 -8.44 -18.32 11.77
CA PRO A 69 -7.92 -19.56 12.34
C PRO A 69 -7.60 -20.59 11.27
N ARG A 70 -6.59 -21.42 11.53
CA ARG A 70 -6.30 -22.61 10.71
C ARG A 70 -7.44 -23.62 10.85
N PRO A 71 -8.04 -24.08 9.74
CA PRO A 71 -8.99 -25.18 9.76
C PRO A 71 -8.37 -26.46 10.34
N THR A 72 -9.15 -27.22 11.11
CA THR A 72 -8.76 -28.52 11.69
C THR A 72 -9.74 -29.61 11.24
N GLU A 73 -9.31 -30.87 11.22
CA GLU A 73 -10.20 -31.98 10.90
C GLU A 73 -11.26 -32.14 12.00
N ASN A 74 -12.53 -32.21 11.61
CA ASN A 74 -13.62 -32.57 12.50
C ASN A 74 -13.74 -34.09 12.66
N GLU A 75 -14.73 -34.54 13.44
CA GLU A 75 -14.97 -35.97 13.71
C GLU A 75 -15.24 -36.80 12.44
N ASP A 76 -15.69 -36.15 11.36
CA ASP A 76 -15.96 -36.77 10.05
C ASP A 76 -14.75 -36.70 9.08
N GLY A 77 -13.59 -36.22 9.54
CA GLY A 77 -12.38 -36.06 8.72
C GLY A 77 -12.42 -34.89 7.74
N LYS A 78 -13.38 -33.96 7.89
CA LYS A 78 -13.48 -32.75 7.07
C LYS A 78 -12.78 -31.58 7.75
N LEU A 79 -11.96 -30.85 7.01
CA LEU A 79 -11.36 -29.61 7.49
C LEU A 79 -12.44 -28.53 7.69
N CYS A 80 -12.53 -27.99 8.90
CA CYS A 80 -13.39 -26.84 9.23
C CYS A 80 -12.78 -26.00 10.36
N VAL A 81 -13.32 -24.80 10.54
CA VAL A 81 -13.04 -23.95 11.70
C VAL A 81 -14.10 -24.20 12.76
N LYS A 82 -13.72 -24.42 14.02
CA LYS A 82 -14.70 -24.47 15.10
C LYS A 82 -15.13 -23.03 15.44
N PRO A 83 -16.43 -22.75 15.61
CA PRO A 83 -16.92 -21.38 15.85
C PRO A 83 -16.26 -20.66 17.05
N CYS A 84 -15.83 -21.40 18.07
CA CYS A 84 -15.14 -20.86 19.25
C CYS A 84 -13.64 -20.57 19.04
N ASP A 85 -13.05 -20.98 17.91
CA ASP A 85 -11.66 -20.68 17.53
C ASP A 85 -11.56 -19.45 16.62
N ALA A 86 -12.68 -18.74 16.37
CA ALA A 86 -12.76 -17.61 15.43
C ALA A 86 -11.73 -16.50 15.69
N CYS A 87 -11.24 -16.34 16.93
CA CYS A 87 -10.05 -15.54 17.20
C CYS A 87 -9.44 -15.86 18.59
N SER A 88 -8.12 -15.96 18.66
CA SER A 88 -7.38 -16.08 19.93
C SER A 88 -7.09 -14.69 20.51
N ILE A 89 -7.43 -14.50 21.79
CA ILE A 89 -7.11 -13.27 22.53
C ILE A 89 -5.60 -13.04 22.62
N GLU A 90 -4.81 -14.11 22.69
CA GLU A 90 -3.34 -14.05 22.63
C GLU A 90 -2.86 -13.49 21.29
N VAL A 91 -3.51 -13.86 20.18
CA VAL A 91 -3.18 -13.28 18.87
C VAL A 91 -3.57 -11.80 18.80
N ILE A 92 -4.75 -11.41 19.32
CA ILE A 92 -5.14 -9.98 19.39
C ILE A 92 -4.13 -9.18 20.23
N LYS A 93 -3.69 -9.73 21.38
CA LYS A 93 -2.63 -9.12 22.20
C LYS A 93 -1.32 -8.97 21.42
N ALA A 94 -0.91 -10.01 20.68
CA ALA A 94 0.29 -9.95 19.86
C ALA A 94 0.21 -8.90 18.73
N LEU A 95 -0.97 -8.73 18.10
CA LEU A 95 -1.19 -7.67 17.11
C LEU A 95 -1.20 -6.27 17.74
N LYS A 96 -1.77 -6.13 18.94
CA LYS A 96 -1.71 -4.90 19.73
C LYS A 96 -0.28 -4.54 20.11
N GLU A 97 0.52 -5.52 20.52
CA GLU A 97 1.96 -5.33 20.79
C GLU A 97 2.73 -4.94 19.53
N ASP A 98 2.39 -5.52 18.36
CA ASP A 98 2.98 -5.14 17.07
C ASP A 98 2.62 -3.70 16.68
N ALA A 99 1.37 -3.29 16.86
CA ALA A 99 0.92 -1.91 16.63
C ALA A 99 1.68 -0.91 17.52
N ASN A 100 1.75 -1.21 18.82
CA ASN A 100 2.49 -0.40 19.78
C ASN A 100 3.99 -0.35 19.45
N ALA A 101 4.57 -1.48 19.02
CA ALA A 101 5.97 -1.54 18.60
C ALA A 101 6.26 -0.62 17.41
N LEU A 102 5.27 -0.37 16.57
CA LEU A 102 5.37 0.50 15.39
C LEU A 102 4.88 1.93 15.66
N GLY A 103 4.55 2.26 16.92
CA GLY A 103 4.09 3.59 17.30
C GLY A 103 2.67 3.93 16.84
N HIS A 104 1.84 2.93 16.55
CA HIS A 104 0.45 3.13 16.13
C HIS A 104 -0.54 2.63 17.18
N PRO A 105 -1.59 3.40 17.49
CA PRO A 105 -2.78 2.89 18.16
C PRO A 105 -3.34 1.65 17.48
N PHE A 106 -3.72 0.65 18.26
CA PHE A 106 -4.28 -0.58 17.69
C PHE A 106 -5.63 -0.32 17.01
N LEU A 107 -5.71 -0.76 15.75
CA LEU A 107 -6.90 -0.72 14.91
C LEU A 107 -7.09 -2.08 14.25
N MET A 108 -8.26 -2.69 14.40
CA MET A 108 -8.64 -3.93 13.73
C MET A 108 -9.98 -3.79 13.01
N LEU A 109 -10.04 -4.25 11.76
CA LEU A 109 -11.19 -4.16 10.86
C LEU A 109 -11.73 -5.56 10.52
N GLY A 110 -12.94 -5.60 9.95
CA GLY A 110 -13.56 -6.85 9.50
C GLY A 110 -14.07 -7.73 10.65
N VAL A 111 -14.33 -7.16 11.83
CA VAL A 111 -14.67 -7.93 13.03
C VAL A 111 -16.16 -8.28 13.05
N CYS A 112 -16.51 -9.57 13.06
CA CYS A 112 -17.92 -10.00 13.14
C CYS A 112 -18.54 -9.59 14.49
N ASN A 113 -19.88 -9.41 14.51
CA ASN A 113 -20.62 -9.16 15.75
C ASN A 113 -20.35 -10.23 16.82
N CYS A 114 -20.22 -11.50 16.40
CA CYS A 114 -19.85 -12.60 17.29
C CYS A 114 -18.54 -12.35 18.07
N MET A 115 -17.57 -11.73 17.42
CA MET A 115 -16.25 -11.52 18.01
C MET A 115 -16.21 -10.29 18.91
N VAL A 116 -17.09 -9.30 18.70
CA VAL A 116 -17.20 -8.13 19.58
C VAL A 116 -17.47 -8.56 21.01
N ASP A 117 -18.43 -9.48 21.21
CA ASP A 117 -18.80 -9.98 22.54
C ASP A 117 -17.62 -10.73 23.21
N VAL A 118 -16.89 -11.54 22.44
CA VAL A 118 -15.72 -12.28 22.93
C VAL A 118 -14.60 -11.31 23.31
N ILE A 119 -14.30 -10.31 22.48
CA ILE A 119 -13.27 -9.31 22.77
C ILE A 119 -13.60 -8.55 24.06
N GLU A 120 -14.84 -8.08 24.22
CA GLU A 120 -15.23 -7.34 25.42
C GLU A 120 -15.19 -8.22 26.68
N GLN A 121 -15.55 -9.50 26.57
CA GLN A 121 -15.47 -10.45 27.69
C GLN A 121 -14.04 -10.65 28.21
N PHE A 122 -13.06 -10.78 27.30
CA PHE A 122 -11.68 -11.11 27.67
C PHE A 122 -10.75 -9.89 27.79
N MET A 123 -11.12 -8.75 27.19
CA MET A 123 -10.37 -7.49 27.21
C MET A 123 -11.30 -6.30 27.56
N PRO A 124 -11.99 -6.35 28.72
CA PRO A 124 -13.03 -5.39 29.06
C PRO A 124 -12.50 -3.96 29.11
N ASN A 125 -13.29 -3.01 28.62
CA ASN A 125 -12.97 -1.57 28.56
C ASN A 125 -11.66 -1.22 27.81
N THR A 126 -11.14 -2.11 26.97
CA THR A 126 -9.91 -1.84 26.21
C THR A 126 -10.20 -1.14 24.87
N PHE A 127 -11.28 -1.53 24.18
CA PHE A 127 -11.57 -1.09 22.82
C PHE A 127 -12.91 -0.38 22.68
N GLU A 128 -12.96 0.60 21.80
CA GLU A 128 -14.16 1.11 21.19
C GLU A 128 -14.48 0.25 19.97
N MET A 129 -15.66 -0.35 19.96
CA MET A 129 -16.09 -1.28 18.92
C MET A 129 -17.41 -0.82 18.33
N LYS A 130 -17.44 -0.59 17.02
CA LYS A 130 -18.63 -0.08 16.33
C LYS A 130 -18.80 -0.74 14.96
N PRO A 131 -20.02 -1.14 14.57
CA PRO A 131 -20.28 -1.60 13.21
C PRO A 131 -20.15 -0.43 12.24
N ASN A 132 -19.61 -0.70 11.06
CA ASN A 132 -19.61 0.26 9.96
C ASN A 132 -20.53 -0.22 8.85
N ARG A 133 -21.66 0.46 8.69
CA ARG A 133 -22.69 0.08 7.72
C ARG A 133 -22.22 0.20 6.27
N ASP A 134 -21.33 1.14 5.99
CA ASP A 134 -20.88 1.44 4.63
C ASP A 134 -19.99 0.31 4.07
N TYR A 135 -19.35 -0.46 4.96
CA TYR A 135 -18.52 -1.62 4.63
C TYR A 135 -19.20 -2.96 4.92
N ALA A 136 -20.53 -2.99 5.08
CA ALA A 136 -21.25 -4.24 5.27
C ALA A 136 -21.43 -4.97 3.94
N ASP A 137 -21.10 -6.27 3.90
CA ASP A 137 -21.23 -7.06 2.68
C ASP A 137 -22.67 -7.53 2.45
N TYR A 138 -23.04 -7.62 1.18
CA TYR A 138 -24.35 -8.12 0.77
C TYR A 138 -24.23 -9.54 0.24
N ILE A 139 -24.77 -10.49 1.01
CA ILE A 139 -24.70 -11.92 0.67
C ILE A 139 -26.08 -12.45 0.31
N TYR A 140 -26.13 -13.20 -0.77
CA TYR A 140 -27.34 -13.78 -1.33
C TYR A 140 -27.16 -15.28 -1.49
N THR A 141 -28.24 -16.03 -1.35
CA THR A 141 -28.31 -17.40 -1.83
C THR A 141 -28.19 -17.43 -3.35
N ARG A 142 -27.37 -18.33 -3.88
CA ARG A 142 -27.18 -18.55 -5.32
C ARG A 142 -28.52 -18.80 -6.01
N GLU A 143 -29.38 -19.62 -5.41
CA GLU A 143 -30.72 -19.91 -5.94
C GLU A 143 -31.53 -18.63 -6.18
N LYS A 144 -31.52 -17.71 -5.22
CA LYS A 144 -32.26 -16.45 -5.30
C LYS A 144 -31.80 -15.60 -6.49
N LEU A 145 -30.50 -15.48 -6.71
CA LEU A 145 -29.96 -14.69 -7.83
C LEU A 145 -30.13 -15.40 -9.18
N ALA A 146 -30.05 -16.74 -9.21
CA ALA A 146 -30.17 -17.53 -10.43
C ALA A 146 -31.62 -17.67 -10.93
N LEU A 147 -32.58 -17.80 -10.01
CA LEU A 147 -34.00 -17.99 -10.33
C LEU A 147 -34.82 -16.71 -10.24
N LEU A 148 -34.36 -15.75 -9.43
CA LEU A 148 -35.08 -14.51 -9.11
C LEU A 148 -36.52 -14.81 -8.65
N SER A 149 -36.72 -15.88 -7.88
CA SER A 149 -38.05 -16.39 -7.52
C SER A 149 -38.74 -15.53 -6.45
N GLY A 150 -40.08 -15.63 -6.36
CA GLY A 150 -40.88 -14.95 -5.34
C GLY A 150 -41.39 -13.55 -5.71
N LYS A 151 -42.38 -13.06 -4.94
CA LYS A 151 -43.08 -11.79 -5.22
C LYS A 151 -42.17 -10.57 -5.14
N LYS A 152 -41.23 -10.55 -4.18
CA LYS A 152 -40.32 -9.42 -3.92
C LYS A 152 -39.31 -9.17 -5.05
N LEU A 153 -39.01 -10.18 -5.88
CA LEU A 153 -38.06 -10.09 -7.00
C LEU A 153 -38.74 -9.99 -8.38
N HIS A 154 -40.06 -9.76 -8.41
CA HIS A 154 -40.80 -9.61 -9.66
C HIS A 154 -40.24 -8.50 -10.56
N GLY A 155 -39.79 -7.39 -9.99
CA GLY A 155 -39.15 -6.30 -10.75
C GLY A 155 -37.90 -6.76 -11.49
N LYS A 156 -37.06 -7.60 -10.87
CA LYS A 156 -35.85 -8.14 -11.52
C LYS A 156 -36.20 -9.08 -12.67
N ARG A 157 -37.21 -9.93 -12.51
CA ARG A 157 -37.71 -10.77 -13.62
C ARG A 157 -38.27 -9.93 -14.77
N ASN A 158 -38.93 -8.81 -14.48
CA ASN A 158 -39.40 -7.89 -15.51
C ASN A 158 -38.22 -7.27 -16.29
N HIS A 159 -37.14 -6.88 -15.62
CA HIS A 159 -35.93 -6.39 -16.30
C HIS A 159 -35.31 -7.47 -17.20
N ILE A 160 -35.21 -8.72 -16.72
CA ILE A 160 -34.73 -9.86 -17.54
C ILE A 160 -35.62 -10.07 -18.76
N ASN A 161 -36.94 -10.13 -18.58
CA ASN A 161 -37.88 -10.35 -19.69
C ASN A 161 -37.82 -9.21 -20.70
N LYS A 162 -37.75 -7.96 -20.22
CA LYS A 162 -37.63 -6.79 -21.09
C LYS A 162 -36.31 -6.79 -21.86
N PHE A 163 -35.19 -7.10 -21.21
CA PHE A 163 -33.90 -7.25 -21.86
C PHE A 163 -33.95 -8.31 -22.97
N LYS A 164 -34.54 -9.49 -22.71
CA LYS A 164 -34.69 -10.56 -23.72
C LYS A 164 -35.57 -10.16 -24.90
N ILE A 165 -36.55 -9.29 -24.70
CA ILE A 165 -37.41 -8.76 -25.77
C ILE A 165 -36.63 -7.73 -26.60
N LEU A 166 -35.89 -6.83 -25.95
CA LEU A 166 -35.11 -5.78 -26.62
C LEU A 166 -33.90 -6.34 -27.38
N TYR A 167 -33.27 -7.39 -26.83
CA TYR A 167 -32.03 -7.96 -27.34
C TYR A 167 -32.17 -9.49 -27.49
N PRO A 168 -33.01 -9.98 -28.43
CA PRO A 168 -33.33 -11.40 -28.56
C PRO A 168 -32.15 -12.29 -28.95
N HIS A 169 -31.08 -11.70 -29.50
CA HIS A 169 -29.86 -12.37 -29.92
C HIS A 169 -28.67 -12.10 -29.00
N TYR A 170 -28.93 -11.75 -27.73
CA TYR A 170 -27.85 -11.59 -26.76
C TYR A 170 -27.09 -12.91 -26.55
N GLU A 171 -25.79 -12.81 -26.26
CA GLU A 171 -24.96 -13.97 -25.96
C GLU A 171 -24.26 -13.78 -24.61
N TYR A 172 -24.30 -14.81 -23.77
CA TYR A 172 -23.41 -14.93 -22.62
C TYR A 172 -22.20 -15.77 -22.99
N LYS A 173 -21.00 -15.30 -22.63
CA LYS A 173 -19.74 -16.04 -22.83
C LYS A 173 -18.92 -16.03 -21.54
N PRO A 174 -18.29 -17.14 -21.13
CA PRO A 174 -17.29 -17.12 -20.07
C PRO A 174 -16.20 -16.07 -20.39
N LEU A 175 -15.75 -15.33 -19.38
CA LEU A 175 -14.64 -14.41 -19.54
C LEU A 175 -13.34 -15.21 -19.58
N THR A 176 -12.64 -15.14 -20.70
CA THR A 176 -11.32 -15.71 -20.92
C THR A 176 -10.28 -14.61 -21.09
N LYS A 177 -8.98 -14.93 -20.91
CA LYS A 177 -7.90 -13.93 -20.98
C LYS A 177 -7.87 -13.14 -22.31
N ASP A 178 -8.27 -13.75 -23.43
CA ASP A 178 -8.35 -13.09 -24.74
C ASP A 178 -9.45 -12.02 -24.84
N LEU A 179 -10.44 -12.05 -23.94
CA LEU A 179 -11.53 -11.07 -23.87
C LEU A 179 -11.22 -9.87 -22.96
N ILE A 180 -10.12 -9.91 -22.20
CA ILE A 180 -9.71 -8.82 -21.30
C ILE A 180 -9.59 -7.47 -22.03
N PRO A 181 -9.02 -7.37 -23.25
CA PRO A 181 -8.97 -6.10 -23.97
C PRO A 181 -10.35 -5.49 -24.24
N GLU A 182 -11.37 -6.30 -24.51
CA GLU A 182 -12.74 -5.81 -24.71
C GLU A 182 -13.39 -5.38 -23.40
N CYS A 183 -13.06 -6.03 -22.28
CA CYS A 183 -13.51 -5.61 -20.95
C CYS A 183 -12.92 -4.25 -20.56
N LEU A 184 -11.63 -4.02 -20.83
CA LEU A 184 -10.96 -2.74 -20.60
C LEU A 184 -11.59 -1.62 -21.43
N LYS A 185 -11.93 -1.87 -22.70
CA LYS A 185 -12.66 -0.89 -23.53
C LYS A 185 -14.04 -0.54 -22.98
N LEU A 186 -14.77 -1.52 -22.43
CA LEU A 186 -16.07 -1.24 -21.80
C LEU A 186 -15.89 -0.44 -20.51
N GLU A 187 -14.92 -0.80 -19.67
CA GLU A 187 -14.66 -0.07 -18.43
C GLU A 187 -14.23 1.38 -18.70
N GLU A 188 -13.40 1.63 -19.73
CA GLU A 188 -13.02 2.99 -20.14
C GLU A 188 -14.26 3.85 -20.44
N LYS A 189 -15.19 3.35 -21.27
CA LYS A 189 -16.46 4.03 -21.56
C LYS A 189 -17.30 4.28 -20.31
N TRP A 190 -17.38 3.29 -19.43
CA TRP A 190 -18.13 3.41 -18.18
C TRP A 190 -17.53 4.49 -17.28
N ARG A 191 -16.20 4.50 -17.15
CA ARG A 191 -15.45 5.45 -16.33
C ARG A 191 -15.59 6.88 -16.86
N GLU A 192 -15.49 7.08 -18.17
CA GLU A 192 -15.74 8.39 -18.80
C GLU A 192 -17.15 8.91 -18.49
N ALA A 193 -18.16 8.06 -18.61
CA ALA A 193 -19.53 8.41 -18.26
C ALA A 193 -19.68 8.77 -16.76
N SER A 194 -19.10 7.95 -15.86
CA SER A 194 -19.14 8.20 -14.42
C SER A 194 -18.44 9.50 -14.00
N ILE A 195 -17.32 9.86 -14.64
CA ILE A 195 -16.64 11.15 -14.40
C ILE A 195 -17.57 12.31 -14.78
N ASN A 196 -18.27 12.20 -15.90
CA ASN A 196 -19.21 13.24 -16.34
C ASN A 196 -20.42 13.38 -15.39
N ASP A 197 -20.80 12.30 -14.70
CA ASP A 197 -21.86 12.27 -13.70
C ASP A 197 -21.40 12.69 -12.28
N GLY A 198 -20.12 13.08 -12.12
CA GLY A 198 -19.57 13.65 -10.89
C GLY A 198 -18.94 12.63 -9.92
N SER A 199 -18.68 11.40 -10.36
CA SER A 199 -17.93 10.41 -9.56
C SER A 199 -16.49 10.86 -9.31
N ASN A 200 -15.91 10.45 -8.17
CA ASN A 200 -14.54 10.80 -7.80
C ASN A 200 -13.51 10.09 -8.72
N PRO A 201 -12.69 10.82 -9.51
CA PRO A 201 -11.69 10.23 -10.39
C PRO A 201 -10.64 9.36 -9.66
N GLU A 202 -10.30 9.66 -8.41
CA GLU A 202 -9.30 8.90 -7.65
C GLU A 202 -9.81 7.51 -7.23
N LEU A 203 -11.11 7.40 -6.88
CA LEU A 203 -11.75 6.12 -6.59
C LEU A 203 -11.81 5.25 -7.85
N LEU A 204 -12.20 5.86 -8.98
CA LEU A 204 -12.25 5.18 -10.28
C LEU A 204 -10.87 4.69 -10.74
N ALA A 205 -9.82 5.51 -10.55
CA ALA A 205 -8.45 5.09 -10.85
C ALA A 205 -8.00 3.91 -9.97
N SER A 206 -8.37 3.92 -8.69
CA SER A 206 -8.08 2.81 -7.77
C SER A 206 -8.80 1.52 -8.18
N GLU A 207 -10.06 1.61 -8.60
CA GLU A 207 -10.82 0.46 -9.12
C GLU A 207 -10.20 -0.08 -10.41
N LEU A 208 -9.87 0.78 -11.38
CA LEU A 208 -9.16 0.40 -12.61
C LEU A 208 -7.86 -0.34 -12.29
N ARG A 209 -7.10 0.16 -11.31
CA ARG A 209 -5.84 -0.46 -10.90
C ARG A 209 -6.03 -1.82 -10.25
N SER A 210 -7.03 -1.98 -9.40
CA SER A 210 -7.40 -3.27 -8.83
C SER A 210 -7.80 -4.25 -9.94
N MET A 211 -8.63 -3.80 -10.88
CA MET A 211 -9.13 -4.62 -11.99
C MET A 211 -8.04 -5.06 -12.97
N THR A 212 -7.19 -4.13 -13.41
CA THR A 212 -6.07 -4.43 -14.33
C THR A 212 -5.09 -5.41 -13.70
N ARG A 213 -4.86 -5.31 -12.38
CA ARG A 213 -4.04 -6.27 -11.63
C ARG A 213 -4.70 -7.64 -11.52
N ALA A 214 -6.01 -7.71 -11.31
CA ALA A 214 -6.76 -8.96 -11.32
C ALA A 214 -6.71 -9.63 -12.71
N PHE A 215 -6.84 -8.85 -13.78
CA PHE A 215 -6.70 -9.31 -15.16
C PHE A 215 -5.28 -9.78 -15.50
N GLU A 216 -4.24 -9.09 -15.02
CA GLU A 216 -2.84 -9.52 -15.21
C GLU A 216 -2.62 -10.94 -14.67
N PHE A 217 -3.20 -11.24 -13.51
CA PHE A 217 -3.02 -12.51 -12.79
C PHE A 217 -4.25 -13.42 -12.86
N TRP A 218 -5.02 -13.34 -13.96
CA TRP A 218 -6.32 -13.98 -14.08
C TRP A 218 -6.31 -15.49 -13.79
N ASP A 219 -5.36 -16.23 -14.38
CA ASP A 219 -5.26 -17.68 -14.20
C ASP A 219 -4.66 -18.01 -12.83
N GLU A 220 -3.64 -17.25 -12.44
CA GLU A 220 -2.90 -17.41 -11.19
C GLU A 220 -3.79 -17.20 -9.97
N LEU A 221 -4.72 -16.24 -10.03
CA LEU A 221 -5.74 -16.01 -9.00
C LEU A 221 -6.89 -17.02 -9.09
N GLY A 222 -7.07 -17.70 -10.23
CA GLY A 222 -8.18 -18.61 -10.47
C GLY A 222 -9.52 -17.87 -10.59
N LEU A 223 -9.51 -16.71 -11.24
CA LEU A 223 -10.70 -15.90 -11.44
C LEU A 223 -11.68 -16.61 -12.37
N ILE A 224 -12.97 -16.47 -12.08
CA ILE A 224 -14.06 -16.91 -12.94
C ILE A 224 -14.89 -15.68 -13.29
N GLY A 225 -15.22 -15.53 -14.58
CA GLY A 225 -16.00 -14.40 -15.04
C GLY A 225 -16.95 -14.73 -16.18
N GLY A 226 -17.78 -13.75 -16.52
CA GLY A 226 -18.75 -13.81 -17.59
C GLY A 226 -18.82 -12.49 -18.33
N THR A 227 -19.24 -12.55 -19.58
CA THR A 227 -19.45 -11.41 -20.47
C THR A 227 -20.80 -11.51 -21.13
N LEU A 228 -21.40 -10.36 -21.43
CA LEU A 228 -22.69 -10.24 -22.11
C LEU A 228 -22.51 -9.44 -23.40
N TRP A 229 -23.06 -9.97 -24.50
CA TRP A 229 -22.88 -9.42 -25.84
C TRP A 229 -24.22 -9.13 -26.49
N VAL A 230 -24.30 -8.02 -27.23
CA VAL A 230 -25.42 -7.67 -28.11
C VAL A 230 -24.83 -7.16 -29.43
N ASP A 231 -25.26 -7.74 -30.55
CA ASP A 231 -24.78 -7.39 -31.90
C ASP A 231 -23.24 -7.38 -32.02
N ASN A 232 -22.59 -8.40 -31.45
CA ASN A 232 -21.13 -8.56 -31.34
C ASN A 232 -20.39 -7.47 -30.53
N ASN A 233 -21.11 -6.62 -29.79
CA ASN A 233 -20.51 -5.68 -28.85
C ASN A 233 -20.57 -6.25 -27.43
N LEU A 234 -19.44 -6.21 -26.71
CA LEU A 234 -19.42 -6.49 -25.28
C LEU A 234 -20.12 -5.33 -24.55
N ILE A 235 -21.22 -5.63 -23.86
CA ILE A 235 -22.04 -4.62 -23.17
C ILE A 235 -22.02 -4.78 -21.65
N ALA A 236 -21.55 -5.91 -21.13
CA ALA A 236 -21.33 -6.11 -19.70
C ALA A 236 -20.29 -7.20 -19.45
N PHE A 237 -19.59 -7.10 -18.32
CA PHE A 237 -18.76 -8.18 -17.80
C PHE A 237 -18.79 -8.21 -16.27
N THR A 238 -18.45 -9.36 -15.72
CA THR A 238 -18.30 -9.56 -14.28
C THR A 238 -17.27 -10.64 -14.02
N TYR A 239 -16.60 -10.58 -12.87
CA TYR A 239 -15.73 -11.65 -12.41
C TYR A 239 -15.62 -11.66 -10.89
N GLY A 240 -15.08 -12.76 -10.38
CA GLY A 240 -14.63 -12.84 -9.00
C GLY A 240 -13.98 -14.18 -8.69
N CYS A 241 -13.92 -14.53 -7.42
CA CYS A 241 -13.31 -15.79 -6.99
C CYS A 241 -13.90 -16.31 -5.66
N PRO A 242 -13.59 -17.55 -5.27
CA PRO A 242 -14.08 -18.09 -4.01
C PRO A 242 -13.50 -17.38 -2.79
N ILE A 243 -14.37 -17.04 -1.82
CA ILE A 243 -13.96 -16.66 -0.46
C ILE A 243 -13.69 -17.93 0.34
N ASN A 244 -14.64 -18.87 0.27
CA ASN A 244 -14.56 -20.19 0.91
C ASN A 244 -15.23 -21.28 0.05
N GLN A 245 -15.29 -22.53 0.54
CA GLN A 245 -15.88 -23.65 -0.21
C GLN A 245 -17.35 -23.43 -0.63
N THR A 246 -18.09 -22.57 0.06
CA THR A 246 -19.53 -22.36 -0.15
C THR A 246 -19.90 -20.94 -0.56
N THR A 247 -18.95 -20.00 -0.55
CA THR A 247 -19.19 -18.57 -0.80
C THR A 247 -18.30 -18.07 -1.93
N PHE A 248 -18.92 -17.58 -2.99
CA PHE A 248 -18.25 -16.95 -4.12
C PHE A 248 -18.35 -15.43 -4.02
N ASP A 249 -17.25 -14.73 -4.21
CA ASP A 249 -17.17 -13.27 -4.26
C ASP A 249 -17.39 -12.78 -5.69
N VAL A 250 -18.22 -11.75 -5.88
CA VAL A 250 -18.37 -11.05 -7.15
C VAL A 250 -17.69 -9.69 -7.01
N CYS A 251 -16.39 -9.65 -7.33
CA CYS A 251 -15.53 -8.49 -7.09
C CYS A 251 -15.85 -7.31 -8.01
N VAL A 252 -16.21 -7.58 -9.27
CA VAL A 252 -16.50 -6.53 -10.27
C VAL A 252 -17.72 -6.91 -11.10
N GLU A 253 -18.58 -5.93 -11.34
CA GLU A 253 -19.70 -6.01 -12.28
C GLU A 253 -19.81 -4.67 -13.01
N LYS A 254 -19.55 -4.67 -14.32
CA LYS A 254 -19.62 -3.47 -15.18
C LYS A 254 -20.60 -3.72 -16.33
N ALA A 255 -21.39 -2.71 -16.67
CA ALA A 255 -22.30 -2.76 -17.80
C ALA A 255 -22.49 -1.38 -18.42
N ASP A 256 -22.74 -1.37 -19.73
CA ASP A 256 -23.15 -0.20 -20.47
C ASP A 256 -24.59 0.19 -20.09
N VAL A 257 -24.73 1.41 -19.53
CA VAL A 257 -26.01 1.93 -19.04
C VAL A 257 -27.00 2.24 -20.17
N SER A 258 -26.57 2.31 -21.43
CA SER A 258 -27.49 2.45 -22.57
C SER A 258 -28.33 1.20 -22.82
N TYR A 259 -27.90 0.04 -22.31
CA TYR A 259 -28.60 -1.23 -22.48
C TYR A 259 -29.50 -1.53 -21.29
N GLU A 260 -30.78 -1.19 -21.41
CA GLU A 260 -31.74 -1.39 -20.33
C GLU A 260 -31.81 -2.86 -19.87
N GLY A 261 -31.45 -3.09 -18.61
CA GLY A 261 -31.46 -4.41 -17.99
C GLY A 261 -30.12 -5.15 -18.01
N ALA A 262 -29.06 -4.59 -18.62
CA ALA A 262 -27.75 -5.24 -18.75
C ALA A 262 -27.17 -5.72 -17.41
N PHE A 263 -27.12 -4.86 -16.39
CA PHE A 263 -26.70 -5.24 -15.02
C PHE A 263 -27.50 -6.40 -14.44
N THR A 264 -28.82 -6.42 -14.65
CA THR A 264 -29.65 -7.52 -14.12
C THR A 264 -29.41 -8.81 -14.89
N MET A 265 -29.19 -8.71 -16.21
CA MET A 265 -28.91 -9.86 -17.07
C MET A 265 -27.55 -10.49 -16.79
N ILE A 266 -26.46 -9.70 -16.77
CA ILE A 266 -25.11 -10.23 -16.49
C ILE A 266 -25.05 -10.87 -15.10
N ASN A 267 -25.70 -10.27 -14.11
CA ASN A 267 -25.78 -10.85 -12.77
C ASN A 267 -26.47 -12.22 -12.77
N ASN A 268 -27.63 -12.32 -13.42
CA ASN A 268 -28.38 -13.56 -13.47
C ASN A 268 -27.64 -14.65 -14.26
N GLU A 269 -27.13 -14.32 -15.45
CA GLU A 269 -26.41 -15.28 -16.29
C GLU A 269 -25.13 -15.76 -15.61
N PHE A 270 -24.32 -14.85 -15.04
CA PHE A 270 -23.08 -15.24 -14.37
C PHE A 270 -23.34 -16.20 -13.21
N VAL A 271 -24.27 -15.85 -12.31
CA VAL A 271 -24.59 -16.72 -11.16
C VAL A 271 -25.15 -18.07 -11.62
N ARG A 272 -25.89 -18.15 -12.73
CA ARG A 272 -26.38 -19.41 -13.29
C ARG A 272 -25.25 -20.33 -13.79
N HIS A 273 -24.15 -19.75 -14.26
CA HIS A 273 -22.99 -20.48 -14.78
C HIS A 273 -21.92 -20.75 -13.71
N LEU A 274 -22.04 -20.19 -12.51
CA LEU A 274 -21.15 -20.53 -11.39
C LEU A 274 -21.38 -21.98 -10.90
N PRO A 275 -20.32 -22.68 -10.43
CA PRO A 275 -20.44 -23.98 -9.79
C PRO A 275 -21.50 -24.01 -8.68
N GLU A 276 -22.30 -25.09 -8.63
CA GLU A 276 -23.43 -25.22 -7.69
C GLU A 276 -22.99 -25.31 -6.22
N GLN A 277 -21.73 -25.67 -5.95
CA GLN A 277 -21.16 -25.73 -4.60
C GLN A 277 -21.19 -24.37 -3.88
N TYR A 278 -21.17 -23.26 -4.63
CA TYR A 278 -21.27 -21.91 -4.06
C TYR A 278 -22.72 -21.60 -3.72
N PHE A 279 -23.12 -22.00 -2.52
CA PHE A 279 -24.45 -21.73 -1.99
C PHE A 279 -24.69 -20.22 -1.78
N TYR A 280 -23.65 -19.49 -1.37
CA TYR A 280 -23.69 -18.05 -1.15
C TYR A 280 -22.91 -17.28 -2.21
N ILE A 281 -23.44 -16.13 -2.58
CA ILE A 281 -22.80 -15.15 -3.46
C ILE A 281 -22.65 -13.86 -2.65
N ASN A 282 -21.42 -13.49 -2.32
CA ASN A 282 -21.09 -12.19 -1.76
C ASN A 282 -20.93 -11.19 -2.91
N ARG A 283 -21.59 -10.04 -2.83
CA ARG A 283 -21.48 -8.95 -3.81
C ARG A 283 -20.91 -7.69 -3.19
N GLU A 284 -20.03 -7.82 -2.20
CA GLU A 284 -19.27 -6.77 -1.52
C GLU A 284 -20.14 -5.67 -0.87
N GLU A 285 -19.53 -4.52 -0.54
CA GLU A 285 -20.16 -3.43 0.21
C GLU A 285 -20.68 -2.26 -0.64
N ASP A 286 -21.51 -1.39 -0.09
CA ASP A 286 -22.06 -0.24 -0.82
C ASP A 286 -21.23 1.05 -0.71
N MET A 287 -20.17 1.04 0.11
CA MET A 287 -19.24 2.17 0.31
C MET A 287 -19.93 3.47 0.75
N GLY A 288 -21.14 3.38 1.29
CA GLY A 288 -21.95 4.55 1.67
C GLY A 288 -22.70 5.20 0.50
N GLU A 289 -22.56 4.70 -0.73
CA GLU A 289 -23.26 5.24 -1.89
C GLU A 289 -24.74 4.83 -1.89
N GLU A 290 -25.64 5.82 -1.82
CA GLU A 290 -27.09 5.58 -1.70
C GLU A 290 -27.65 4.79 -2.90
N GLY A 291 -27.20 5.12 -4.12
CA GLY A 291 -27.59 4.42 -5.34
C GLY A 291 -27.20 2.95 -5.32
N LEU A 292 -25.94 2.66 -4.94
CA LEU A 292 -25.40 1.31 -4.85
C LEU A 292 -26.09 0.52 -3.72
N ARG A 293 -26.30 1.15 -2.56
CA ARG A 293 -27.05 0.58 -1.43
C ARG A 293 -28.46 0.16 -1.84
N ASN A 294 -29.19 1.04 -2.53
CA ASN A 294 -30.52 0.75 -3.05
C ASN A 294 -30.50 -0.40 -4.08
N ALA A 295 -29.50 -0.41 -4.98
CA ALA A 295 -29.33 -1.47 -5.95
C ALA A 295 -29.12 -2.84 -5.28
N LYS A 296 -28.22 -2.94 -4.29
CA LYS A 296 -27.95 -4.19 -3.56
C LYS A 296 -29.15 -4.64 -2.71
N LEU A 297 -29.80 -3.73 -1.97
CA LEU A 297 -31.01 -4.02 -1.19
C LEU A 297 -32.21 -4.44 -2.06
N SER A 298 -32.25 -4.03 -3.34
CA SER A 298 -33.31 -4.42 -4.27
C SER A 298 -33.32 -5.93 -4.58
N TYR A 299 -32.17 -6.60 -4.49
CA TYR A 299 -32.03 -8.06 -4.63
C TYR A 299 -32.39 -8.85 -3.36
N LYS A 300 -32.73 -8.16 -2.26
CA LYS A 300 -33.13 -8.78 -0.98
C LYS A 300 -32.05 -9.72 -0.43
N PRO A 301 -30.90 -9.19 0.04
CA PRO A 301 -29.83 -10.01 0.61
C PRO A 301 -30.38 -10.95 1.70
N ASP A 302 -29.80 -12.15 1.77
CA ASP A 302 -30.07 -13.10 2.85
C ASP A 302 -29.31 -12.69 4.12
N ILE A 303 -28.11 -12.13 3.94
CA ILE A 303 -27.25 -11.65 5.03
C ILE A 303 -26.71 -10.28 4.64
N ILE A 304 -26.82 -9.32 5.55
CA ILE A 304 -26.03 -8.10 5.54
C ILE A 304 -24.93 -8.33 6.59
N LEU A 305 -23.73 -8.63 6.12
CA LEU A 305 -22.62 -9.02 7.00
C LEU A 305 -21.96 -7.77 7.56
N GLU A 306 -22.35 -7.39 8.77
CA GLU A 306 -21.78 -6.24 9.47
C GLU A 306 -20.32 -6.49 9.86
N LYS A 307 -19.47 -5.50 9.57
CA LYS A 307 -18.05 -5.48 9.93
C LYS A 307 -17.83 -4.40 11.00
N ASN A 308 -17.30 -4.79 12.16
CA ASN A 308 -16.96 -3.86 13.23
C ASN A 308 -15.53 -3.35 13.09
N THR A 309 -15.36 -2.07 13.43
CA THR A 309 -14.07 -1.45 13.69
C THR A 309 -13.79 -1.58 15.18
N VAL A 310 -12.61 -2.09 15.54
CA VAL A 310 -12.13 -2.23 16.92
C VAL A 310 -10.91 -1.34 17.08
N MET A 311 -11.06 -0.26 17.85
CA MET A 311 -10.03 0.75 18.07
C MET A 311 -9.73 0.90 19.56
N GLU A 312 -8.48 1.11 19.94
CA GLU A 312 -8.12 1.34 21.35
C GLU A 312 -8.80 2.61 21.92
N ARG A 313 -9.45 2.53 23.10
CA ARG A 313 -10.23 3.65 23.67
C ARG A 313 -9.37 4.86 24.08
N HIS A 314 -8.10 4.63 24.38
CA HIS A 314 -7.17 5.64 24.89
C HIS A 314 -5.80 5.51 24.23
N PRO A 315 -5.64 5.92 22.97
CA PRO A 315 -4.32 6.04 22.36
C PRO A 315 -3.57 7.19 23.02
N PHE A 316 -2.95 6.92 24.17
CA PHE A 316 -2.03 7.87 24.77
C PHE A 316 -0.71 7.78 24.01
N VAL A 317 -0.41 8.80 23.20
CA VAL A 317 0.97 9.25 23.07
C VAL A 317 1.09 10.43 24.01
N ALA A 318 1.52 10.17 25.24
CA ALA A 318 1.78 11.24 26.19
C ALA A 318 3.05 11.99 25.75
N LYS A 319 3.16 13.29 26.05
CA LYS A 319 4.42 14.04 25.86
C LYS A 319 5.62 13.36 26.55
N ASP A 320 5.37 12.65 27.65
CA ASP A 320 6.35 11.84 28.36
C ASP A 320 6.87 10.65 27.52
N GLU A 321 6.06 10.13 26.60
CA GLU A 321 6.44 9.04 25.70
C GLU A 321 7.31 9.52 24.54
N GLU A 322 7.08 10.73 24.01
CA GLU A 322 7.95 11.34 23.00
C GLU A 322 9.37 11.51 23.55
N GLU A 323 9.50 12.11 24.74
CA GLU A 323 10.80 12.32 25.38
C GLU A 323 11.47 10.99 25.76
N HIS A 324 10.70 9.98 26.20
CA HIS A 324 11.21 8.63 26.42
C HIS A 324 11.77 8.01 25.14
N VAL A 325 11.03 8.10 24.02
CA VAL A 325 11.47 7.58 22.71
C VAL A 325 12.73 8.29 22.24
N LYS A 326 12.84 9.62 22.42
CA LYS A 326 14.05 10.37 22.08
C LYS A 326 15.26 9.87 22.86
N ASN A 327 15.12 9.70 24.18
CA ASN A 327 16.20 9.22 25.03
C ASN A 327 16.60 7.77 24.69
N GLU A 328 15.64 6.87 24.49
CA GLU A 328 15.93 5.49 24.07
C GLU A 328 16.58 5.45 22.66
N THR A 329 16.18 6.33 21.75
CA THR A 329 16.80 6.45 20.42
C THR A 329 18.25 6.93 20.54
N LYS A 330 18.54 7.86 21.46
CA LYS A 330 19.89 8.35 21.74
C LYS A 330 20.78 7.27 22.35
N GLU A 331 20.26 6.50 23.30
CA GLU A 331 21.00 5.37 23.88
C GLU A 331 21.27 4.27 22.84
N LEU A 332 20.28 3.97 21.97
CA LEU A 332 20.50 3.06 20.85
C LEU A 332 21.54 3.59 19.86
N TRP A 333 21.54 4.90 19.58
CA TRP A 333 22.56 5.54 18.74
C TRP A 333 23.96 5.30 19.32
N LYS A 334 24.15 5.56 20.61
CA LYS A 334 25.44 5.35 21.31
C LYS A 334 25.87 3.89 21.37
N GLU A 335 24.92 2.95 21.40
CA GLU A 335 25.21 1.52 21.34
C GLU A 335 25.71 1.08 19.95
N VAL A 336 25.18 1.68 18.89
CA VAL A 336 25.40 1.25 17.51
C VAL A 336 26.54 2.02 16.83
N PHE A 337 26.64 3.31 17.09
CA PHE A 337 27.62 4.21 16.49
C PHE A 337 28.65 4.64 17.55
N ASN A 338 29.91 4.75 17.14
CA ASN A 338 31.01 5.17 18.00
C ASN A 338 31.34 6.66 17.81
N ASP A 339 30.29 7.50 17.79
CA ASP A 339 30.42 8.94 17.57
C ASP A 339 30.82 9.66 18.86
N LYS A 340 31.42 10.86 18.71
CA LYS A 340 31.78 11.70 19.86
C LYS A 340 30.52 12.13 20.62
N GLU A 341 30.57 12.11 21.95
CA GLU A 341 29.43 12.51 22.79
C GLU A 341 28.92 13.92 22.44
N ALA A 342 29.81 14.86 22.14
CA ALA A 342 29.44 16.21 21.71
C ALA A 342 28.63 16.22 20.40
N PHE A 343 28.95 15.33 19.45
CA PHE A 343 28.18 15.18 18.22
C PHE A 343 26.79 14.61 18.50
N VAL A 344 26.71 13.55 19.32
CA VAL A 344 25.43 12.94 19.68
C VAL A 344 24.53 13.96 20.39
N GLU A 345 25.06 14.76 21.32
CA GLU A 345 24.30 15.84 21.96
C GLU A 345 23.82 16.89 20.95
N MET A 346 24.71 17.34 20.06
CA MET A 346 24.36 18.32 19.03
C MET A 346 23.26 17.78 18.09
N TYR A 347 23.38 16.53 17.65
CA TYR A 347 22.40 15.87 16.79
C TYR A 347 21.01 15.79 17.45
N PHE A 348 20.93 15.27 18.68
CA PHE A 348 19.65 15.11 19.37
C PHE A 348 19.02 16.42 19.86
N ASN A 349 19.79 17.51 19.92
CA ASN A 349 19.28 18.83 20.28
C ASN A 349 18.89 19.69 19.08
N ARG A 350 19.52 19.48 17.91
CA ARG A 350 19.38 20.37 16.75
C ARG A 350 18.84 19.69 15.48
N VAL A 351 19.05 18.39 15.32
CA VAL A 351 18.69 17.64 14.10
C VAL A 351 17.49 16.73 14.34
N PHE A 352 17.47 16.04 15.48
CA PHE A 352 16.40 15.12 15.84
C PHE A 352 15.06 15.84 15.90
N SER A 353 14.07 15.29 15.17
CA SER A 353 12.66 15.68 15.28
C SER A 353 11.80 14.45 15.46
N HIS A 354 10.81 14.51 16.35
CA HIS A 354 9.82 13.44 16.53
C HIS A 354 9.03 13.18 15.24
N GLU A 355 8.71 14.23 14.49
CA GLU A 355 7.94 14.13 13.24
C GLU A 355 8.66 13.29 12.18
N ASN A 356 10.00 13.33 12.19
CA ASN A 356 10.86 12.66 11.21
C ASN A 356 11.55 11.42 11.79
N ASN A 357 11.22 11.04 13.03
CA ASN A 357 11.74 9.87 13.69
C ASN A 357 10.86 8.66 13.36
N TYR A 358 11.49 7.58 12.93
CA TYR A 358 10.83 6.29 12.73
C TYR A 358 11.50 5.29 13.64
N THR A 359 10.72 4.69 14.56
CA THR A 359 11.26 3.75 15.53
C THR A 359 10.49 2.44 15.51
N ILE A 360 11.18 1.40 15.99
CA ILE A 360 10.53 0.18 16.41
C ILE A 360 10.85 -0.03 17.89
N GLN A 361 9.80 -0.22 18.68
CA GLN A 361 9.86 -0.40 20.13
C GLN A 361 9.50 -1.83 20.51
N ILE A 362 10.24 -2.45 21.42
CA ILE A 362 9.88 -3.74 22.01
C ILE A 362 9.98 -3.59 23.53
N ASN A 363 8.90 -3.92 24.24
CA ASN A 363 8.80 -3.72 25.69
C ASN A 363 9.14 -2.28 26.11
N LYS A 364 8.68 -1.29 25.33
CA LYS A 364 8.98 0.16 25.49
C LYS A 364 10.45 0.55 25.33
N LYS A 365 11.31 -0.34 24.86
CA LYS A 365 12.70 -0.01 24.48
C LYS A 365 12.80 0.18 22.97
N VAL A 366 13.44 1.27 22.52
CA VAL A 366 13.71 1.47 21.10
C VAL A 366 14.79 0.47 20.67
N VAL A 367 14.44 -0.40 19.71
CA VAL A 367 15.34 -1.45 19.19
C VAL A 367 15.75 -1.22 17.74
N GLY A 368 15.14 -0.25 17.07
CA GLY A 368 15.58 0.26 15.79
C GLY A 368 15.07 1.68 15.61
N ALA A 369 15.85 2.51 14.93
CA ALA A 369 15.50 3.88 14.64
C ALA A 369 16.11 4.37 13.34
N LEU A 370 15.51 5.40 12.75
CA LEU A 370 16.12 6.28 11.77
C LEU A 370 15.46 7.66 11.79
N GLN A 371 16.17 8.66 11.26
CA GLN A 371 15.64 10.00 10.97
C GLN A 371 15.53 10.22 9.46
N ALA A 372 14.37 10.66 8.96
CA ALA A 372 14.21 11.12 7.58
C ALA A 372 14.24 12.65 7.53
N VAL A 373 15.46 13.22 7.55
CA VAL A 373 15.68 14.66 7.71
C VAL A 373 15.25 15.40 6.43
N PRO A 374 14.38 16.43 6.49
CA PRO A 374 13.93 17.15 5.30
C PRO A 374 15.04 17.97 4.64
N TYR A 375 15.16 17.85 3.33
CA TYR A 375 16.09 18.56 2.47
C TYR A 375 15.41 18.98 1.16
N GLN A 376 16.12 19.74 0.34
CA GLN A 376 15.72 20.09 -1.02
C GLN A 376 16.80 19.66 -2.01
N LEU A 377 16.42 18.91 -3.03
CA LEU A 377 17.30 18.65 -4.17
C LEU A 377 17.01 19.71 -5.23
N LYS A 378 18.00 20.54 -5.52
CA LYS A 378 17.99 21.37 -6.73
C LYS A 378 18.31 20.48 -7.91
N TRP A 379 17.49 20.54 -8.95
CA TRP A 379 17.71 19.87 -10.22
C TRP A 379 17.46 20.84 -11.36
N HIS A 380 18.54 21.39 -11.91
CA HIS A 380 18.56 22.55 -12.78
C HIS A 380 17.80 23.74 -12.17
N HIS A 381 16.67 24.10 -12.76
CA HIS A 381 15.82 25.21 -12.34
C HIS A 381 14.63 24.74 -11.46
N GLN A 382 14.56 23.45 -11.16
CA GLN A 382 13.53 22.84 -10.34
C GLN A 382 14.04 22.54 -8.93
N ILE A 383 13.11 22.48 -7.97
CA ILE A 383 13.38 22.08 -6.59
C ILE A 383 12.48 20.89 -6.24
N ALA A 384 13.09 19.81 -5.76
CA ALA A 384 12.39 18.61 -5.32
C ALA A 384 12.51 18.44 -3.80
N LYS A 385 11.37 18.25 -3.12
CA LYS A 385 11.38 17.82 -1.71
C LYS A 385 12.12 16.49 -1.61
N THR A 386 13.11 16.44 -0.74
CA THR A 386 14.00 15.28 -0.59
C THR A 386 14.17 14.98 0.88
N VAL A 387 14.37 13.72 1.26
CA VAL A 387 14.72 13.36 2.63
C VAL A 387 16.14 12.79 2.68
N TYR A 388 16.93 13.19 3.65
CA TYR A 388 18.20 12.57 3.98
C TYR A 388 17.96 11.51 5.06
N ILE A 389 18.20 10.24 4.74
CA ILE A 389 18.05 9.14 5.68
C ILE A 389 19.30 9.09 6.56
N SER A 390 19.13 9.39 7.84
CA SER A 390 20.20 9.50 8.83
C SER A 390 20.00 8.52 9.98
N GLY A 391 21.10 7.99 10.51
CA GLY A 391 21.09 7.25 11.77
C GLY A 391 20.32 5.93 11.73
N VAL A 392 20.35 5.22 10.61
CA VAL A 392 19.66 3.92 10.49
C VAL A 392 20.34 2.91 11.41
N CYS A 393 19.70 2.59 12.52
CA CYS A 393 20.26 1.69 13.53
C CYS A 393 19.27 0.59 13.93
N THR A 394 19.83 -0.54 14.35
CA THR A 394 19.10 -1.67 14.93
C THR A 394 19.97 -2.23 16.04
N SER A 395 19.38 -2.45 17.22
CA SER A 395 20.08 -3.00 18.38
C SER A 395 20.81 -4.28 17.96
N PRO A 396 22.13 -4.40 18.25
CA PRO A 396 22.93 -5.57 17.92
C PRO A 396 22.27 -6.90 18.30
N SER A 397 21.64 -6.95 19.47
CA SER A 397 20.92 -8.11 19.99
C SER A 397 19.67 -8.51 19.19
N MET A 398 19.13 -7.60 18.40
CA MET A 398 17.86 -7.75 17.66
C MET A 398 18.05 -7.76 16.14
N ARG A 399 19.30 -7.84 15.66
CA ARG A 399 19.61 -7.99 14.23
C ARG A 399 19.06 -9.32 13.68
N ASN A 400 18.89 -9.40 12.36
CA ASN A 400 18.29 -10.55 11.64
C ASN A 400 16.80 -10.82 11.95
N LEU A 401 16.11 -9.87 12.59
CA LEU A 401 14.65 -9.90 12.82
C LEU A 401 13.88 -9.03 11.82
N ASN A 402 14.51 -8.62 10.71
CA ASN A 402 13.94 -7.74 9.69
C ASN A 402 13.60 -6.31 10.15
N ILE A 403 14.05 -5.90 11.35
CA ILE A 403 13.78 -4.58 11.93
C ILE A 403 14.23 -3.45 10.98
N GLY A 404 15.49 -3.45 10.53
CA GLY A 404 16.01 -2.40 9.64
C GLY A 404 15.20 -2.25 8.35
N ASN A 405 14.82 -3.36 7.71
CA ASN A 405 13.98 -3.33 6.50
C ASN A 405 12.60 -2.75 6.79
N ASN A 406 11.97 -3.12 7.91
CA ASN A 406 10.66 -2.61 8.31
C ASN A 406 10.67 -1.10 8.60
N ILE A 407 11.75 -0.56 9.19
CA ILE A 407 11.86 0.89 9.45
C ILE A 407 12.11 1.65 8.15
N MET A 408 13.00 1.15 7.28
CA MET A 408 13.22 1.75 5.95
C MET A 408 11.91 1.83 5.16
N HIS A 409 11.15 0.73 5.16
CA HIS A 409 9.85 0.65 4.51
C HIS A 409 8.86 1.72 5.02
N GLN A 410 8.71 1.84 6.35
CA GLN A 410 7.86 2.87 6.97
C GLN A 410 8.32 4.28 6.62
N ALA A 411 9.62 4.53 6.66
CA ALA A 411 10.20 5.82 6.35
C ALA A 411 9.92 6.22 4.89
N HIS A 412 10.11 5.31 3.93
CA HIS A 412 9.80 5.55 2.52
C HIS A 412 8.31 5.79 2.29
N PHE A 413 7.46 4.93 2.84
CA PHE A 413 6.00 5.04 2.69
C PHE A 413 5.47 6.37 3.27
N ASN A 414 5.93 6.76 4.46
CA ASN A 414 5.51 8.03 5.06
C ASN A 414 6.15 9.24 4.35
N SER A 415 7.39 9.13 3.87
CA SER A 415 8.02 10.19 3.05
C SER A 415 7.25 10.46 1.76
N TYR A 416 6.73 9.41 1.11
CA TYR A 416 5.86 9.55 -0.07
C TYR A 416 4.61 10.38 0.25
N HIS A 417 3.91 10.07 1.36
CA HIS A 417 2.70 10.79 1.76
C HIS A 417 2.99 12.22 2.25
N LYS A 418 4.20 12.50 2.75
CA LYS A 418 4.70 13.86 3.03
C LYS A 418 5.13 14.62 1.76
N GLY A 419 5.06 13.99 0.59
CA GLY A 419 5.36 14.60 -0.71
C GLY A 419 6.85 14.67 -1.03
N ALA A 420 7.69 13.84 -0.40
CA ALA A 420 9.08 13.69 -0.82
C ALA A 420 9.16 13.02 -2.19
N VAL A 421 10.04 13.53 -3.05
CA VAL A 421 10.29 13.02 -4.40
C VAL A 421 11.46 12.05 -4.39
N PHE A 422 12.51 12.37 -3.63
CA PHE A 422 13.73 11.57 -3.51
C PHE A 422 14.07 11.30 -2.04
N ALA A 423 14.83 10.23 -1.82
CA ALA A 423 15.55 9.99 -0.58
C ALA A 423 17.02 9.80 -0.88
N VAL A 424 17.89 10.33 -0.05
CA VAL A 424 19.35 10.28 -0.22
C VAL A 424 20.00 9.82 1.08
N LEU A 425 21.17 9.18 0.97
CA LEU A 425 21.97 8.75 2.11
C LEU A 425 23.43 8.54 1.70
N ILE A 426 24.30 8.45 2.71
CA ILE A 426 25.68 8.00 2.56
C ILE A 426 25.83 6.71 3.38
N PRO A 427 26.08 5.54 2.76
CA PRO A 427 26.30 4.32 3.51
C PRO A 427 27.62 4.39 4.29
N ALA A 428 27.58 4.08 5.59
CA ALA A 428 28.75 4.14 6.47
C ALA A 428 29.79 3.03 6.24
N GLU A 429 29.37 1.90 5.63
CA GLU A 429 30.19 0.71 5.40
C GLU A 429 29.92 0.13 4.01
N GLU A 430 30.92 -0.51 3.37
CA GLU A 430 30.80 -1.02 1.99
C GLU A 430 29.63 -2.01 1.80
N TRP A 431 29.34 -2.87 2.78
CA TRP A 431 28.26 -3.84 2.67
C TRP A 431 26.86 -3.18 2.67
N LEU A 432 26.75 -1.97 3.23
CA LEU A 432 25.48 -1.24 3.31
C LEU A 432 25.01 -0.80 1.93
N TYR A 433 25.89 -0.58 0.95
CA TYR A 433 25.51 -0.27 -0.43
C TYR A 433 24.64 -1.39 -1.03
N THR A 434 25.03 -2.65 -0.81
CA THR A 434 24.25 -3.81 -1.25
C THR A 434 22.93 -3.96 -0.49
N TRP A 435 22.90 -3.54 0.78
CA TRP A 435 21.66 -3.57 1.57
C TRP A 435 20.68 -2.48 1.11
N TYR A 436 21.13 -1.23 0.97
CA TYR A 436 20.32 -0.12 0.48
C TYR A 436 19.89 -0.29 -0.98
N ALA A 437 20.68 -0.96 -1.83
CA ALA A 437 20.25 -1.32 -3.18
C ALA A 437 18.98 -2.19 -3.18
N LYS A 438 18.82 -3.11 -2.21
CA LYS A 438 17.59 -3.89 -2.04
C LYS A 438 16.41 -3.03 -1.62
N CYS A 439 16.69 -1.91 -0.97
CA CYS A 439 15.74 -0.85 -0.65
C CYS A 439 15.64 0.20 -1.78
N GLY A 440 15.98 -0.11 -3.04
CA GLY A 440 15.73 0.77 -4.19
C GLY A 440 16.66 1.98 -4.35
N TYR A 441 17.78 2.01 -3.63
CA TYR A 441 18.80 3.06 -3.78
C TYR A 441 19.81 2.71 -4.88
N VAL A 442 20.34 3.73 -5.56
CA VAL A 442 21.44 3.59 -6.54
C VAL A 442 22.56 4.59 -6.27
N GLU A 443 23.79 4.21 -6.65
CA GLU A 443 25.02 5.02 -6.51
C GLU A 443 25.10 6.13 -7.58
N LYS A 444 24.17 7.09 -7.51
CA LYS A 444 24.07 8.24 -8.44
C LYS A 444 24.34 9.59 -7.80
N MET A 445 24.77 9.61 -6.54
CA MET A 445 25.03 10.83 -5.80
C MET A 445 26.50 10.88 -5.39
N ASP A 446 27.22 11.93 -5.76
CA ASP A 446 28.62 12.10 -5.35
C ASP A 446 28.71 13.02 -4.14
N CYS A 447 29.41 12.59 -3.07
CA CYS A 447 29.77 13.50 -2.00
C CYS A 447 31.02 14.28 -2.39
N VAL A 448 30.92 15.61 -2.46
CA VAL A 448 32.00 16.49 -2.89
C VAL A 448 32.48 17.38 -1.74
N ALA A 449 33.77 17.69 -1.74
CA ALA A 449 34.33 18.67 -0.82
C ALA A 449 33.91 20.09 -1.20
N LEU A 450 33.74 20.94 -0.18
CA LEU A 450 33.50 22.36 -0.39
C LEU A 450 34.77 23.03 -0.95
N PRO A 451 34.63 24.01 -1.87
CA PRO A 451 35.78 24.72 -2.43
C PRO A 451 36.36 25.78 -1.48
N PHE A 452 35.83 25.88 -0.26
CA PHE A 452 36.22 26.85 0.76
C PHE A 452 36.19 26.21 2.15
N ASP A 453 36.86 26.85 3.09
CA ASP A 453 36.86 26.45 4.50
C ASP A 453 35.50 26.75 5.15
N ILE A 454 34.76 25.69 5.47
CA ILE A 454 33.45 25.72 6.14
C ILE A 454 33.43 26.58 7.41
N LEU A 455 34.50 26.56 8.22
CA LEU A 455 34.53 27.28 9.50
C LEU A 455 34.58 28.80 9.29
N ASN A 456 35.26 29.23 8.23
CA ASN A 456 35.47 30.64 7.89
C ASN A 456 34.43 31.19 6.91
N ALA A 457 33.82 30.34 6.08
CA ALA A 457 32.83 30.75 5.09
C ALA A 457 31.50 31.18 5.73
N ASN A 458 30.87 32.17 5.11
CA ASN A 458 29.53 32.62 5.46
C ASN A 458 28.45 31.98 4.56
N VAL A 459 27.18 32.06 4.98
CA VAL A 459 26.06 31.44 4.24
C VAL A 459 25.85 32.02 2.84
N THR A 460 26.29 33.25 2.58
CA THR A 460 26.21 33.87 1.25
C THR A 460 27.19 33.20 0.27
N GLU A 461 28.38 32.83 0.73
CA GLU A 461 29.36 32.09 -0.07
C GLU A 461 28.85 30.69 -0.41
N LEU A 462 28.26 29.99 0.58
CA LEU A 462 27.58 28.73 0.35
C LEU A 462 26.46 28.87 -0.69
N ASN A 463 25.54 29.82 -0.49
CA ASN A 463 24.42 30.02 -1.39
C ASN A 463 24.88 30.35 -2.82
N ALA A 464 25.90 31.20 -2.97
CA ALA A 464 26.48 31.49 -4.28
C ALA A 464 27.05 30.24 -4.96
N TRP A 465 27.74 29.38 -4.21
CA TRP A 465 28.28 28.13 -4.73
C TRP A 465 27.20 27.10 -5.07
N GLN A 466 26.23 26.86 -4.18
CA GLN A 466 25.10 25.95 -4.43
C GLN A 466 24.31 26.37 -5.67
N GLN A 467 24.18 27.68 -5.93
CA GLN A 467 23.50 28.18 -7.12
C GLN A 467 24.24 27.92 -8.43
N GLN A 468 25.57 27.77 -8.40
CA GLN A 468 26.36 27.41 -9.59
C GLN A 468 26.22 25.93 -9.97
N GLN A 469 25.79 25.08 -9.03
CA GLN A 469 25.61 23.66 -9.30
C GLN A 469 24.29 23.42 -10.04
N SER A 470 24.32 22.54 -11.04
CA SER A 470 23.12 22.13 -11.78
C SER A 470 22.24 21.24 -10.92
N THR A 471 22.81 20.21 -10.27
CA THR A 471 22.06 19.24 -9.46
C THR A 471 22.74 19.04 -8.11
N ILE A 472 22.15 19.56 -7.03
CA ILE A 472 22.75 19.54 -5.69
C ILE A 472 21.70 19.40 -4.59
N LEU A 473 22.01 18.64 -3.53
CA LEU A 473 21.24 18.67 -2.28
C LEU A 473 21.55 19.96 -1.51
N LEU A 474 20.57 20.81 -1.33
CA LEU A 474 20.71 22.14 -0.75
C LEU A 474 20.73 22.10 0.77
N HIS A 475 21.69 22.79 1.38
CA HIS A 475 21.67 23.21 2.77
C HIS A 475 20.95 24.55 2.91
N ASN A 476 20.03 24.63 3.87
CA ASN A 476 19.52 25.89 4.38
C ASN A 476 20.45 26.47 5.47
N ASP A 477 20.14 27.67 5.95
CA ASP A 477 20.95 28.39 6.95
C ASP A 477 21.14 27.59 8.26
N GLU A 478 20.10 26.89 8.72
CA GLU A 478 20.17 26.09 9.94
C GLU A 478 21.02 24.83 9.75
N GLN A 479 20.81 24.11 8.66
CA GLN A 479 21.59 22.94 8.28
C GLN A 479 23.07 23.29 8.05
N TRP A 480 23.34 24.49 7.51
CA TRP A 480 24.70 24.99 7.38
C TRP A 480 25.36 25.24 8.74
N ASP A 481 24.65 25.87 9.67
CA ASP A 481 25.18 26.11 11.01
C ASP A 481 25.44 24.79 11.79
N ILE A 482 24.56 23.79 11.63
CA ILE A 482 24.74 22.46 12.19
C ILE A 482 25.98 21.79 11.58
N ALA A 483 26.16 21.84 10.26
CA ALA A 483 27.36 21.30 9.61
C ALA A 483 28.64 21.99 10.10
N LYS A 484 28.63 23.32 10.28
CA LYS A 484 29.76 24.05 10.87
C LYS A 484 30.09 23.57 12.28
N GLU A 485 29.07 23.32 13.10
CA GLU A 485 29.25 22.85 14.47
C GLU A 485 29.82 21.43 14.52
N ASP A 486 29.37 20.55 13.62
CA ASP A 486 29.95 19.20 13.48
C ASP A 486 31.44 19.24 13.15
N VAL A 487 31.85 20.10 12.20
CA VAL A 487 33.27 20.29 11.88
C VAL A 487 34.07 20.86 13.06
N ARG A 488 33.48 21.71 13.89
CA ARG A 488 34.13 22.19 15.13
C ARG A 488 34.31 21.07 16.15
N ILE A 489 33.32 20.20 16.30
CA ILE A 489 33.37 19.03 17.18
C ILE A 489 34.45 18.06 16.71
N ASP A 490 34.61 17.91 15.39
CA ASP A 490 35.62 17.02 14.83
C ASP A 490 37.05 17.56 14.85
N GLY A 491 37.22 18.87 14.70
CA GLY A 491 38.52 19.52 14.79
C GLY A 491 39.52 18.94 13.80
N SER A 492 40.64 18.40 14.30
CA SER A 492 41.71 17.82 13.47
C SER A 492 41.33 16.50 12.80
N ASP A 493 40.29 15.81 13.28
CA ASP A 493 39.88 14.50 12.75
C ASP A 493 39.07 14.63 11.45
N TYR A 494 38.53 15.82 11.17
CA TYR A 494 37.78 16.13 9.96
C TYR A 494 38.60 15.81 8.70
N LEU A 495 39.87 16.19 8.70
CA LEU A 495 40.82 15.99 7.58
C LEU A 495 41.12 14.52 7.24
N ALA A 496 40.76 13.56 8.11
CA ALA A 496 41.04 12.13 7.92
C ALA A 496 39.90 11.37 7.22
N LYS A 497 38.66 11.89 7.22
CA LYS A 497 37.46 11.26 6.64
C LYS A 497 37.11 11.76 5.24
N ASP A 498 37.68 12.90 4.82
CA ASP A 498 37.24 13.68 3.66
C ASP A 498 37.84 13.27 2.29
N LYS A 499 37.62 12.04 1.86
CA LYS A 499 37.86 11.69 0.44
C LYS A 499 36.69 10.91 -0.15
N GLU A 500 35.83 11.62 -0.87
CA GLU A 500 35.03 11.10 -1.98
C GLU A 500 34.12 9.90 -1.62
N ALA A 501 33.28 10.04 -0.60
CA ALA A 501 32.25 9.04 -0.33
C ALA A 501 31.20 9.00 -1.46
N LYS A 502 30.76 7.79 -1.83
CA LYS A 502 29.66 7.62 -2.78
C LYS A 502 28.33 7.65 -2.03
N GLY A 503 27.52 8.66 -2.33
CA GLY A 503 26.15 8.71 -1.88
C GLY A 503 25.26 7.79 -2.70
N MET A 504 24.08 7.52 -2.15
CA MET A 504 23.01 6.85 -2.89
C MET A 504 21.75 7.70 -2.92
N ILE A 505 20.96 7.54 -3.98
CA ILE A 505 19.67 8.18 -4.16
C ILE A 505 18.61 7.14 -4.52
N ARG A 506 17.41 7.32 -3.98
CA ARG A 506 16.21 6.56 -4.27
C ARG A 506 15.11 7.49 -4.75
N VAL A 507 14.34 7.06 -5.76
CA VAL A 507 13.06 7.70 -6.09
C VAL A 507 11.99 7.27 -5.08
N ILE A 508 11.39 8.25 -4.41
CA ILE A 508 10.27 8.05 -3.47
C ILE A 508 8.95 8.22 -4.23
N ASN A 509 8.78 9.31 -4.98
CA ASN A 509 7.58 9.54 -5.77
C ASN A 509 7.91 9.56 -7.26
N ALA A 510 7.62 8.45 -7.96
CA ALA A 510 7.94 8.31 -9.38
C ALA A 510 7.18 9.31 -10.27
N HIS A 511 5.92 9.63 -9.94
CA HIS A 511 5.13 10.57 -10.74
C HIS A 511 5.71 11.98 -10.67
N GLU A 512 5.99 12.46 -9.46
CA GLU A 512 6.57 13.78 -9.26
C GLU A 512 7.99 13.84 -9.83
N ALA A 513 8.81 12.79 -9.66
CA ALA A 513 10.15 12.74 -10.25
C ALA A 513 10.11 12.82 -11.78
N LEU A 514 9.18 12.11 -12.43
CA LEU A 514 9.01 12.15 -13.88
C LEU A 514 8.43 13.47 -14.37
N LYS A 515 7.56 14.15 -13.60
CA LYS A 515 7.12 15.52 -13.93
C LYS A 515 8.28 16.50 -13.96
N LEU A 516 9.16 16.43 -12.95
CA LEU A 516 10.37 17.26 -12.91
C LEU A 516 11.28 16.96 -14.09
N TYR A 517 11.53 15.68 -14.38
CA TYR A 517 12.33 15.24 -15.51
C TYR A 517 11.78 15.74 -16.85
N ALA A 518 10.47 15.57 -17.09
CA ALA A 518 9.82 16.02 -18.32
C ALA A 518 9.95 17.54 -18.50
N SER A 519 9.77 18.32 -17.42
CA SER A 519 9.95 19.78 -17.44
C SER A 519 11.39 20.19 -17.80
N ILE A 520 12.38 19.45 -17.31
CA ILE A 520 13.81 19.71 -17.58
C ILE A 520 14.19 19.28 -19.00
N TYR A 521 13.65 18.16 -19.48
CA TYR A 521 13.96 17.53 -20.75
C TYR A 521 12.69 17.37 -21.61
N PRO A 522 12.11 18.48 -22.13
CA PRO A 522 10.80 18.45 -22.79
C PRO A 522 10.75 17.66 -24.11
N GLU A 523 11.91 17.44 -24.74
CA GLU A 523 12.08 16.67 -25.98
C GLU A 523 12.14 15.16 -25.75
N GLU A 524 12.31 14.70 -24.49
CA GLU A 524 12.37 13.28 -24.17
C GLU A 524 10.96 12.69 -24.13
N GLU A 525 10.72 11.64 -24.92
CA GLU A 525 9.50 10.85 -24.86
C GLU A 525 9.78 9.46 -24.31
N LYS A 526 9.00 9.03 -23.32
CA LYS A 526 9.12 7.69 -22.71
C LYS A 526 7.74 7.16 -22.32
N VAL A 527 7.54 5.87 -22.53
CA VAL A 527 6.43 5.11 -21.94
C VAL A 527 7.06 4.05 -21.06
N LEU A 528 6.94 4.21 -19.74
CA LEU A 528 7.57 3.36 -18.74
C LEU A 528 6.49 2.61 -17.98
N HIS A 529 6.78 1.35 -17.66
CA HIS A 529 6.00 0.55 -16.74
C HIS A 529 6.87 0.21 -15.54
N ILE A 530 6.64 0.90 -14.43
CA ILE A 530 7.41 0.66 -13.21
C ILE A 530 6.78 -0.52 -12.46
N LYS A 531 7.60 -1.51 -12.09
CA LYS A 531 7.18 -2.69 -11.33
C LYS A 531 8.15 -3.02 -10.21
N GLY A 532 7.62 -3.63 -9.16
CA GLY A 532 8.42 -4.21 -8.09
C GLY A 532 8.86 -3.26 -6.98
N ASP A 533 8.37 -2.02 -6.92
CA ASP A 533 8.54 -1.18 -5.74
C ASP A 533 7.67 -1.72 -4.60
N ARG A 534 8.32 -2.38 -3.64
CA ARG A 534 7.65 -3.00 -2.48
C ARG A 534 7.29 -1.98 -1.41
N ASP A 535 8.13 -0.96 -1.24
CA ASP A 535 7.96 0.04 -0.18
C ASP A 535 6.91 1.06 -0.52
N ILE A 536 6.80 1.40 -1.82
CA ILE A 536 5.84 2.37 -2.30
C ILE A 536 5.07 1.72 -3.45
N PRO A 537 4.08 0.87 -3.15
CA PRO A 537 3.32 0.20 -4.19
C PRO A 537 2.67 1.17 -5.20
N SER A 538 2.37 2.41 -4.78
CA SER A 538 1.88 3.50 -5.62
C SER A 538 2.80 3.91 -6.78
N ASN A 539 4.09 3.56 -6.74
CA ASN A 539 5.00 3.75 -7.86
C ASN A 539 4.83 2.70 -8.96
N ASN A 540 4.15 1.57 -8.69
CA ASN A 540 3.98 0.49 -9.68
C ASN A 540 2.84 0.79 -10.65
N ALA A 541 3.10 1.59 -11.68
CA ALA A 541 2.09 2.01 -12.67
C ALA A 541 2.73 2.25 -14.04
N TYR A 542 1.92 2.65 -15.01
CA TYR A 542 2.39 3.17 -16.29
C TYR A 542 2.60 4.68 -16.19
N TYR A 543 3.68 5.15 -16.82
CA TYR A 543 4.06 6.53 -16.87
C TYR A 543 4.37 6.95 -18.29
N ILE A 544 3.75 8.03 -18.74
CA ILE A 544 3.93 8.60 -20.07
C ILE A 544 4.60 9.95 -19.89
N VAL A 545 5.83 10.07 -20.37
CA VAL A 545 6.56 11.33 -20.49
C VAL A 545 6.50 11.78 -21.93
N LYS A 546 5.93 12.95 -22.18
CA LYS A 546 5.79 13.55 -23.50
C LYS A 546 5.49 15.04 -23.42
N ASP A 547 6.00 15.83 -24.36
CA ASP A 547 5.73 17.27 -24.50
C ASP A 547 5.96 18.04 -23.18
N GLY A 548 7.06 17.72 -22.49
CA GLY A 548 7.41 18.32 -21.19
C GLY A 548 6.49 17.99 -20.02
N LYS A 549 5.63 16.97 -20.15
CA LYS A 549 4.69 16.52 -19.10
C LYS A 549 4.86 15.05 -18.78
N ALA A 550 4.45 14.67 -17.57
CA ALA A 550 4.38 13.29 -17.14
C ALA A 550 2.98 12.94 -16.61
N ILE A 551 2.39 11.87 -17.15
CA ILE A 551 1.09 11.34 -16.75
C ILE A 551 1.32 9.97 -16.13
N LYS A 552 0.69 9.72 -14.98
CA LYS A 552 0.58 8.40 -14.37
C LYS A 552 -0.78 7.80 -14.74
N THR A 553 -0.80 6.53 -15.10
CA THR A 553 -2.03 5.81 -15.42
C THR A 553 -1.88 4.33 -15.07
N ASP A 554 -3.01 3.67 -14.77
CA ASP A 554 -3.09 2.23 -14.59
C ASP A 554 -3.62 1.53 -15.86
N GLU A 555 -3.91 2.30 -16.91
CA GLU A 555 -4.22 1.76 -18.22
C GLU A 555 -3.02 1.00 -18.80
N PRO A 556 -3.20 -0.24 -19.29
CA PRO A 556 -2.11 -1.00 -19.88
C PRO A 556 -1.63 -0.41 -21.22
N PHE A 557 -0.32 -0.19 -21.36
CA PHE A 557 0.34 0.21 -22.61
C PHE A 557 1.24 -0.91 -23.13
N SER A 558 0.92 -1.44 -24.32
CA SER A 558 1.66 -2.56 -24.93
C SER A 558 3.09 -2.22 -25.35
N ASN A 559 3.40 -0.94 -25.59
CA ASN A 559 4.72 -0.44 -25.97
C ASN A 559 5.56 0.07 -24.78
N ALA A 560 5.09 -0.09 -23.54
CA ALA A 560 5.80 0.40 -22.36
C ALA A 560 7.07 -0.41 -22.06
N THR A 561 8.17 0.29 -21.78
CA THR A 561 9.40 -0.34 -21.27
C THR A 561 9.24 -0.64 -19.79
N THR A 562 9.31 -1.92 -19.41
CA THR A 562 9.18 -2.34 -18.01
C THR A 562 10.50 -2.16 -17.28
N ILE A 563 10.47 -1.45 -16.15
CA ILE A 563 11.64 -1.14 -15.32
C ILE A 563 11.33 -1.28 -13.83
N LYS A 564 12.37 -1.38 -13.01
CA LYS A 564 12.31 -1.28 -11.55
C LYS A 564 12.54 0.17 -11.07
N ILE A 565 12.27 0.41 -9.79
CA ILE A 565 12.38 1.76 -9.20
C ILE A 565 13.83 2.28 -9.13
N ASP A 566 14.80 1.38 -8.93
CA ASP A 566 16.24 1.67 -8.96
C ASP A 566 16.72 2.03 -10.38
N GLU A 567 16.20 1.33 -11.39
CA GLU A 567 16.44 1.67 -12.80
C GLU A 567 15.89 3.06 -13.17
N LEU A 568 14.74 3.45 -12.61
CA LEU A 568 14.19 4.80 -12.82
C LEU A 568 15.19 5.88 -12.38
N ALA A 569 15.78 5.76 -11.18
CA ALA A 569 16.77 6.73 -10.71
C ALA A 569 17.94 6.87 -11.69
N ASN A 570 18.41 5.76 -12.26
CA ASN A 570 19.47 5.78 -13.27
C ASN A 570 19.05 6.48 -14.57
N ILE A 571 17.80 6.31 -15.01
CA ILE A 571 17.24 6.98 -16.19
C ILE A 571 17.15 8.48 -15.97
N LEU A 572 16.58 8.90 -14.83
CA LEU A 572 16.37 10.30 -14.48
C LEU A 572 17.69 11.07 -14.47
N PHE A 573 18.73 10.49 -13.85
CA PHE A 573 20.05 11.11 -13.71
C PHE A 573 21.07 10.52 -14.70
N SER A 574 20.64 10.21 -15.92
CA SER A 574 21.54 9.71 -16.97
C SER A 574 22.46 10.81 -17.51
N ASN A 575 21.93 12.02 -17.66
CA ASN A 575 22.65 13.20 -18.16
C ASN A 575 23.13 14.15 -17.05
N ASP A 576 22.79 13.84 -15.80
CA ASP A 576 23.09 14.68 -14.64
C ASP A 576 24.08 13.98 -13.70
N LYS A 577 24.80 14.79 -12.92
CA LYS A 577 25.65 14.35 -11.83
C LYS A 577 25.17 14.99 -10.53
N PRO A 578 24.19 14.38 -9.85
CA PRO A 578 23.75 14.82 -8.54
C PRO A 578 24.91 14.81 -7.53
N ILE A 579 25.06 15.90 -6.79
CA ILE A 579 26.08 16.00 -5.74
C ILE A 579 25.46 16.41 -4.39
N MET A 580 26.11 16.03 -3.31
CA MET A 580 25.89 16.59 -1.98
C MET A 580 27.23 16.91 -1.34
N THR A 581 27.21 17.73 -0.30
CA THR A 581 28.35 17.93 0.59
C THR A 581 28.19 17.05 1.83
N MET A 582 29.26 16.85 2.60
CA MET A 582 29.14 16.14 3.88
C MET A 582 28.10 16.84 4.75
N MET A 583 27.09 16.08 5.19
CA MET A 583 25.92 16.65 5.87
C MET A 583 26.17 16.73 7.37
N LEU A 584 26.46 15.57 7.97
CA LEU A 584 26.77 15.32 9.37
C LEU A 584 27.60 14.01 9.42
N ASN A 585 28.62 13.98 10.28
CA ASN A 585 29.68 12.98 10.53
C ASN A 585 29.70 11.64 9.77
#